data_AF-A0A9J7BVD1-F1
#
_entry.id   AF-A0A9J7BVD1-F1
#
_cell.length_a   1.000
_cell.length_b   1.000
_cell.length_c   1.000
_cell.angle_alpha   90.00
_cell.angle_beta   90.00
_cell.angle_gamma   90.00
#
_symmetry.space_group_name_H-M   'P 1'
#
loop_
_entity.id
_entity.type
_entity.pdbx_description
1 polymer ?
#
loop_
_entity_poly.entity_id
_entity_poly.type
_entity_poly.pdbx_seq_one_letter_code
_entity_poly.pdbx_strand_id
1 'polypeptide(L)'
;MLRNVRRSRSMLLMLFVCVCAAAQEPEAALQSLVTTGEVTLRGQTRQYVVRHLPSSSFPDLPDAVANELNQRGCLIPQTYQAHQPENVVHGSFQRAGSSDWAVLCSVKGTVSLLVFFDSSSKPSVLATSPETQRLQAHESTGVLGFNWGIDAASPQVVHDAQNGLSPRPARLDHDALSDSIVDRKTIYHYFADSAWSLLDMPD
;
A
#
# COMPACT_ATOMS: atom_id res chain seq x y z
N MET A 1 42.09 77.16 -29.00
CA MET A 1 42.93 76.30 -28.14
C MET A 1 42.20 76.05 -26.82
N LEU A 2 41.91 74.77 -26.53
CA LEU A 2 41.90 74.04 -25.23
C LEU A 2 41.19 74.71 -24.02
N ARG A 3 40.35 74.07 -23.21
CA ARG A 3 39.99 72.65 -23.03
C ARG A 3 38.71 72.55 -22.19
N ASN A 4 37.94 71.52 -22.54
CA ASN A 4 36.70 71.00 -21.98
C ASN A 4 36.97 70.23 -20.66
N VAL A 5 36.13 70.33 -19.62
CA VAL A 5 35.94 69.25 -18.63
C VAL A 5 34.48 69.23 -18.14
N ARG A 6 33.72 68.25 -18.65
CA ARG A 6 32.44 67.74 -18.09
C ARG A 6 32.75 66.82 -16.91
N ARG A 7 31.98 66.89 -15.82
CA ARG A 7 31.83 65.78 -14.86
C ARG A 7 30.38 65.27 -14.92
N SER A 8 30.23 64.16 -15.61
CA SER A 8 29.04 63.31 -15.60
C SER A 8 29.05 62.47 -14.32
N ARG A 9 27.97 62.49 -13.54
CA ARG A 9 27.75 61.52 -12.46
C ARG A 9 26.82 60.43 -12.99
N SER A 10 27.42 59.29 -13.35
CA SER A 10 26.68 58.04 -13.56
C SER A 10 26.11 57.56 -12.23
N MET A 11 24.79 57.42 -12.17
CA MET A 11 24.11 56.71 -11.09
C MET A 11 23.88 55.28 -11.55
N LEU A 12 24.51 54.33 -10.85
CA LEU A 12 24.36 52.89 -11.04
C LEU A 12 22.89 52.50 -10.82
N LEU A 13 22.24 51.92 -11.83
CA LEU A 13 20.97 51.20 -11.67
C LEU A 13 21.30 49.78 -11.16
N MET A 14 20.96 49.46 -9.91
CA MET A 14 20.94 48.08 -9.44
C MET A 14 19.76 47.34 -10.06
N LEU A 15 20.02 46.35 -10.91
CA LEU A 15 19.03 45.34 -11.29
C LEU A 15 18.81 44.40 -10.09
N PHE A 16 17.63 44.48 -9.47
CA PHE A 16 17.12 43.40 -8.63
C PHE A 16 16.54 42.31 -9.53
N VAL A 17 17.30 41.22 -9.74
CA VAL A 17 16.78 40.01 -10.36
C VAL A 17 16.00 39.24 -9.30
N CYS A 18 14.68 39.38 -9.32
CA CYS A 18 13.78 38.57 -8.52
C CYS A 18 13.70 37.18 -9.17
N VAL A 19 14.50 36.23 -8.68
CA VAL A 19 14.38 34.82 -9.06
C VAL A 19 13.16 34.27 -8.33
N CYS A 20 12.01 34.27 -9.00
CA CYS A 20 10.86 33.50 -8.55
C CYS A 20 11.20 32.01 -8.70
N ALA A 21 11.56 31.36 -7.59
CA ALA A 21 11.60 29.91 -7.53
C ALA A 21 10.16 29.41 -7.74
N ALA A 22 9.88 28.86 -8.93
CA ALA A 22 8.62 28.19 -9.18
C ALA A 22 8.52 26.97 -8.26
N ALA A 23 7.63 27.03 -7.27
CA ALA A 23 7.23 25.87 -6.49
C ALA A 23 6.43 24.93 -7.40
N GLN A 24 7.11 24.02 -8.09
CA GLN A 24 6.51 22.95 -8.88
C GLN A 24 6.63 21.60 -8.14
N GLU A 25 5.99 21.41 -6.98
CA GLU A 25 5.93 20.08 -6.34
C GLU A 25 4.62 19.76 -5.57
N PRO A 26 3.43 19.86 -6.21
CA PRO A 26 2.35 18.95 -5.78
C PRO A 26 1.85 18.02 -6.89
N GLU A 27 1.92 18.43 -8.15
CA GLU A 27 1.18 17.78 -9.23
C GLU A 27 1.86 16.51 -9.75
N ALA A 28 3.20 16.48 -9.78
CA ALA A 28 3.98 15.29 -10.15
C ALA A 28 3.92 14.17 -9.09
N ALA A 29 3.74 14.53 -7.80
CA ALA A 29 3.61 13.56 -6.71
C ALA A 29 2.21 12.93 -6.63
N LEU A 30 1.18 13.60 -7.15
CA LEU A 30 -0.19 13.07 -7.23
C LEU A 30 -0.41 12.20 -8.49
N GLN A 31 0.27 12.50 -9.61
CA GLN A 31 0.23 11.68 -10.82
C GLN A 31 0.90 10.30 -10.67
N SER A 32 1.68 10.07 -9.61
CA SER A 32 2.32 8.77 -9.33
C SER A 32 1.46 7.81 -8.51
N LEU A 33 0.28 8.23 -8.05
CA LEU A 33 -0.62 7.43 -7.20
C LEU A 33 -1.65 6.61 -7.99
N VAL A 34 -1.74 6.81 -9.31
CA VAL A 34 -2.58 5.98 -10.16
C VAL A 34 -1.70 5.38 -11.24
N THR A 35 -1.59 4.05 -11.22
CA THR A 35 -0.86 3.29 -12.24
C THR A 35 -1.86 2.81 -13.27
N THR A 36 -1.60 3.08 -14.54
CA THR A 36 -2.40 2.58 -15.67
C THR A 36 -1.50 1.86 -16.66
N GLY A 37 -2.05 0.87 -17.36
CA GLY A 37 -1.34 0.22 -18.45
C GLY A 37 -2.16 -0.86 -19.14
N GLU A 38 -1.48 -1.68 -19.93
CA GLU A 38 -2.08 -2.79 -20.67
C GLU A 38 -1.50 -4.13 -20.23
N VAL A 39 -2.35 -5.15 -20.18
CA VAL A 39 -1.93 -6.53 -19.99
C VAL A 39 -2.71 -7.44 -20.94
N THR A 40 -2.03 -8.47 -21.46
CA THR A 40 -2.65 -9.49 -22.29
C THR A 40 -3.13 -10.64 -21.41
N LEU A 41 -4.43 -10.75 -21.20
CA LEU A 41 -5.05 -11.86 -20.49
C LEU A 41 -5.82 -12.74 -21.47
N ARG A 42 -5.51 -14.04 -21.51
CA ARG A 42 -6.17 -15.01 -22.40
C ARG A 42 -6.19 -14.56 -23.88
N GLY A 43 -5.11 -13.94 -24.34
CA GLY A 43 -4.98 -13.44 -25.73
C GLY A 43 -5.70 -12.13 -26.02
N GLN A 44 -6.30 -11.48 -25.01
CA GLN A 44 -6.96 -10.19 -25.16
C GLN A 44 -6.22 -9.11 -24.38
N THR A 45 -5.82 -8.05 -25.07
CA THR A 45 -5.30 -6.86 -24.43
C THR A 45 -6.41 -6.17 -23.65
N ARG A 46 -6.12 -5.84 -22.40
CA ARG A 46 -7.01 -5.16 -21.46
C ARG A 46 -6.28 -4.03 -20.79
N GLN A 47 -6.95 -2.89 -20.65
CA GLN A 47 -6.48 -1.79 -19.83
C GLN A 47 -6.63 -2.16 -18.35
N TYR A 48 -5.71 -1.68 -17.53
CA TYR A 48 -5.81 -1.73 -16.08
C TYR A 48 -5.58 -0.37 -15.45
N VAL A 49 -6.17 -0.19 -14.27
CA VAL A 49 -6.00 0.98 -13.42
C VAL A 49 -5.86 0.50 -11.98
N VAL A 50 -4.78 0.92 -11.30
CA VAL A 50 -4.54 0.65 -9.88
C VAL A 50 -4.34 1.96 -9.16
N ARG A 51 -5.20 2.23 -8.17
CA ARG A 51 -5.05 3.35 -7.25
C ARG A 51 -4.12 2.94 -6.12
N HIS A 52 -3.25 3.84 -5.75
CA HIS A 52 -2.30 3.73 -4.66
C HIS A 52 -2.48 4.87 -3.67
N LEU A 53 -2.12 4.63 -2.42
CA LEU A 53 -2.04 5.65 -1.39
C LEU A 53 -0.66 5.65 -0.73
N PRO A 54 -0.08 6.80 -0.40
CA PRO A 54 1.11 6.85 0.45
C PRO A 54 0.76 6.50 1.91
N SER A 55 1.77 6.13 2.70
CA SER A 55 1.61 5.83 4.13
C SER A 55 0.95 6.98 4.92
N SER A 56 1.16 8.23 4.50
CA SER A 56 0.54 9.43 5.09
C SER A 56 -0.99 9.50 4.96
N SER A 57 -1.60 8.62 4.17
CA SER A 57 -3.06 8.50 4.07
C SER A 57 -3.66 7.66 5.20
N PHE A 58 -2.83 7.08 6.07
CA PHE A 58 -3.22 6.17 7.16
C PHE A 58 -2.73 6.75 8.50
N PRO A 59 -3.49 7.68 9.12
CA PRO A 59 -3.02 8.45 10.28
C PRO A 59 -2.81 7.61 11.54
N ASP A 60 -3.41 6.42 11.61
CA ASP A 60 -3.28 5.53 12.76
C ASP A 60 -2.01 4.66 12.70
N LEU A 61 -1.28 4.66 11.58
CA LEU A 61 -0.01 3.94 11.47
C LEU A 61 1.02 4.50 12.46
N PRO A 62 1.72 3.62 13.22
CA PRO A 62 2.84 4.06 14.05
C PRO A 62 3.95 4.68 13.19
N ASP A 63 4.55 5.77 13.68
CA ASP A 63 5.63 6.49 12.98
C ASP A 63 6.76 5.57 12.50
N ALA A 64 7.14 4.58 13.32
CA ALA A 64 8.18 3.63 12.97
C ALA A 64 7.82 2.76 11.75
N VAL A 65 6.54 2.34 11.64
CA VAL A 65 6.04 1.57 10.50
C VAL A 65 5.94 2.48 9.27
N ALA A 66 5.36 3.67 9.41
CA ALA A 66 5.26 4.63 8.31
C ALA A 66 6.64 5.01 7.73
N ASN A 67 7.63 5.22 8.60
CA ASN A 67 9.01 5.50 8.19
C ASN A 67 9.65 4.34 7.43
N GLU A 68 9.47 3.10 7.89
CA GLU A 68 9.98 1.91 7.16
C GLU A 68 9.32 1.78 5.78
N LEU A 69 8.00 2.00 5.68
CA LEU A 69 7.28 2.01 4.40
C LEU A 69 7.83 3.10 3.47
N ASN A 70 8.04 4.31 3.98
CA ASN A 70 8.58 5.43 3.21
C ASN A 70 10.01 5.15 2.72
N GLN A 71 10.87 4.59 3.57
CA GLN A 71 12.24 4.21 3.19
C GLN A 71 12.27 3.15 2.08
N ARG A 72 11.26 2.27 2.04
CA ARG A 72 11.09 1.27 0.97
C ARG A 72 10.55 1.87 -0.33
N GLY A 73 10.09 3.12 -0.32
CA GLY A 73 9.35 3.72 -1.43
C GLY A 73 7.99 3.03 -1.64
N CYS A 74 7.39 2.57 -0.55
CA CYS A 74 6.17 1.80 -0.55
C CYS A 74 4.95 2.67 -0.86
N LEU A 75 4.12 2.20 -1.80
CA LEU A 75 2.76 2.70 -1.98
C LEU A 75 1.76 1.59 -1.68
N ILE A 76 0.66 1.91 -1.02
CA ILE A 76 -0.37 0.93 -0.62
C ILE A 76 -1.40 0.83 -1.76
N PRO A 77 -1.45 -0.29 -2.51
CA PRO A 77 -2.44 -0.47 -3.57
C PRO A 77 -3.83 -0.63 -2.95
N GLN A 78 -4.83 -0.10 -3.63
CA GLN A 78 -6.24 -0.12 -3.22
C GLN A 78 -7.00 -1.03 -4.15
N THR A 79 -7.90 -1.87 -3.63
CA THR A 79 -8.72 -2.72 -4.50
C THR A 79 -9.64 -1.88 -5.38
N TYR A 80 -10.14 -2.48 -6.46
CA TYR A 80 -11.10 -1.79 -7.34
C TYR A 80 -12.45 -1.48 -6.68
N GLN A 81 -12.76 -2.11 -5.54
CA GLN A 81 -13.97 -1.85 -4.74
C GLN A 81 -13.71 -0.87 -3.58
N ALA A 82 -12.49 -0.35 -3.43
CA ALA A 82 -12.10 0.47 -2.30
C ALA A 82 -12.81 1.85 -2.30
N HIS A 83 -13.75 2.03 -1.36
CA HIS A 83 -14.46 3.29 -1.12
C HIS A 83 -13.80 4.17 -0.04
N GLN A 84 -12.92 3.58 0.76
CA GLN A 84 -12.13 4.20 1.82
C GLN A 84 -10.68 3.70 1.68
N PRO A 85 -9.68 4.35 2.33
CA PRO A 85 -8.35 3.76 2.45
C PRO A 85 -8.41 2.37 3.09
N GLU A 86 -7.81 1.38 2.44
CA GLU A 86 -7.74 -0.01 2.89
C GLU A 86 -6.32 -0.58 2.67
N ASN A 87 -6.14 -1.88 2.96
CA ASN A 87 -4.86 -2.59 2.84
C ASN A 87 -3.75 -2.12 3.79
N VAL A 88 -4.16 -1.46 4.87
CA VAL A 88 -3.40 -1.24 6.09
C VAL A 88 -4.30 -1.66 7.24
N VAL A 89 -3.88 -2.68 7.98
CA VAL A 89 -4.72 -3.39 8.94
C VAL A 89 -4.01 -3.49 10.28
N HIS A 90 -4.72 -3.17 11.35
CA HIS A 90 -4.28 -3.35 12.73
C HIS A 90 -4.91 -4.61 13.33
N GLY A 91 -4.14 -5.36 14.12
CA GLY A 91 -4.64 -6.56 14.80
C GLY A 91 -3.64 -7.15 15.78
N SER A 92 -4.08 -8.16 16.55
CA SER A 92 -3.22 -8.95 17.42
C SER A 92 -2.73 -10.19 16.67
N PHE A 93 -1.68 -10.05 15.85
CA PHE A 93 -1.19 -11.11 14.96
C PHE A 93 -0.04 -11.95 15.53
N GLN A 94 0.77 -11.41 16.45
CA GLN A 94 1.89 -12.13 17.04
C GLN A 94 1.44 -13.02 18.21
N ARG A 95 0.50 -12.51 19.01
CA ARG A 95 -0.04 -13.12 20.23
C ARG A 95 -1.27 -12.35 20.69
N ALA A 96 -2.02 -12.90 21.63
CA ALA A 96 -3.15 -12.19 22.22
C ALA A 96 -2.72 -10.82 22.80
N GLY A 97 -3.43 -9.76 22.37
CA GLY A 97 -3.21 -8.40 22.84
C GLY A 97 -1.96 -7.70 22.33
N SER A 98 -1.26 -8.24 21.32
CA SER A 98 -0.24 -7.46 20.59
C SER A 98 -0.91 -6.41 19.69
N SER A 99 -0.15 -5.37 19.37
CA SER A 99 -0.60 -4.25 18.53
C SER A 99 0.20 -4.25 17.22
N ASP A 100 -0.13 -5.20 16.35
CA ASP A 100 0.61 -5.48 15.12
C ASP A 100 -0.08 -4.86 13.91
N TRP A 101 0.67 -4.72 12.82
CA TRP A 101 0.19 -4.11 11.59
C TRP A 101 0.51 -4.97 10.38
N ALA A 102 -0.46 -5.11 9.47
CA ALA A 102 -0.27 -5.73 8.17
C ALA A 102 -0.52 -4.70 7.06
N VAL A 103 0.32 -4.71 6.02
CA VAL A 103 0.27 -3.74 4.94
C VAL A 103 0.54 -4.42 3.61
N LEU A 104 -0.29 -4.17 2.59
CA LEU A 104 0.11 -4.42 1.21
C LEU A 104 1.01 -3.28 0.72
N CYS A 105 2.17 -3.65 0.22
CA CYS A 105 3.20 -2.71 -0.18
C CYS A 105 3.60 -2.92 -1.63
N SER A 106 3.27 -1.97 -2.49
CA SER A 106 3.69 -1.95 -3.89
C SER A 106 4.96 -1.13 -4.06
N VAL A 107 6.00 -1.76 -4.63
CA VAL A 107 7.27 -1.12 -4.99
C VAL A 107 7.60 -1.55 -6.42
N LYS A 108 7.64 -0.59 -7.35
CA LYS A 108 8.00 -0.81 -8.76
C LYS A 108 7.20 -1.94 -9.43
N GLY A 109 5.89 -2.00 -9.18
CA GLY A 109 4.98 -2.99 -9.77
C GLY A 109 5.04 -4.38 -9.15
N THR A 110 5.73 -4.54 -8.02
CA THR A 110 5.68 -5.75 -7.19
C THR A 110 5.00 -5.42 -5.89
N VAL A 111 3.95 -6.19 -5.55
CA VAL A 111 3.22 -6.06 -4.29
C VAL A 111 3.62 -7.16 -3.32
N SER A 112 3.88 -6.78 -2.07
CA SER A 112 4.21 -7.69 -0.98
C SER A 112 3.26 -7.49 0.21
N LEU A 113 2.87 -8.58 0.86
CA LEU A 113 2.18 -8.57 2.15
C LEU A 113 3.22 -8.52 3.28
N LEU A 114 3.28 -7.40 3.96
CA LEU A 114 4.19 -7.12 5.07
C LEU A 114 3.45 -7.22 6.40
N VAL A 115 4.05 -7.84 7.41
CA VAL A 115 3.55 -7.84 8.79
C VAL A 115 4.60 -7.30 9.74
N PHE A 116 4.24 -6.27 10.49
CA PHE A 116 5.03 -5.60 11.51
C PHE A 116 4.49 -6.03 12.88
N PHE A 117 5.32 -6.71 13.66
CA PHE A 117 4.97 -6.97 15.05
C PHE A 117 5.29 -5.74 15.91
N ASP A 118 4.53 -5.53 16.98
CA ASP A 118 4.72 -4.44 17.94
C ASP A 118 6.17 -4.33 18.45
N SER A 119 6.86 -5.46 18.55
CA SER A 119 8.26 -5.55 18.97
C SER A 119 9.31 -5.15 17.92
N SER A 120 8.91 -4.88 16.66
CA SER A 120 9.83 -4.67 15.54
C SER A 120 9.26 -3.80 14.42
N SER A 121 10.00 -2.77 14.02
CA SER A 121 9.71 -2.01 12.80
C SER A 121 10.16 -2.71 11.52
N LYS A 122 10.88 -3.85 11.62
CA LYS A 122 11.24 -4.67 10.46
C LYS A 122 10.11 -5.67 10.19
N PRO A 123 9.52 -5.68 8.98
CA PRO A 123 8.41 -6.56 8.67
C PRO A 123 8.87 -7.96 8.29
N SER A 124 8.02 -8.94 8.58
CA SER A 124 8.03 -10.23 7.87
C SER A 124 7.29 -10.08 6.53
N VAL A 125 7.76 -10.77 5.49
CA VAL A 125 7.10 -10.82 4.19
C VAL A 125 6.37 -12.15 4.06
N LEU A 126 5.04 -12.14 3.98
CA LEU A 126 4.24 -13.37 3.89
C LEU A 126 3.99 -13.82 2.45
N ALA A 127 3.82 -12.86 1.56
CA ALA A 127 3.56 -13.13 0.16
C ALA A 127 4.11 -12.00 -0.71
N THR A 128 4.47 -12.33 -1.96
CA THR A 128 4.90 -11.36 -2.97
C THR A 128 4.38 -11.77 -4.34
N SER A 129 3.94 -10.82 -5.15
CA SER A 129 3.46 -11.07 -6.51
C SER A 129 3.65 -9.81 -7.37
N PRO A 130 3.87 -9.95 -8.69
CA PRO A 130 3.69 -8.84 -9.61
C PRO A 130 2.26 -8.27 -9.48
N GLU A 131 2.14 -6.94 -9.44
CA GLU A 131 0.85 -6.26 -9.32
C GLU A 131 -0.10 -6.62 -10.48
N THR A 132 0.46 -6.87 -11.67
CA THR A 132 -0.28 -7.32 -12.85
C THR A 132 -0.90 -8.72 -12.73
N GLN A 133 -0.42 -9.55 -11.79
CA GLN A 133 -1.05 -10.84 -11.46
C GLN A 133 -2.19 -10.69 -10.45
N ARG A 134 -2.35 -9.51 -9.85
CA ARG A 134 -3.42 -9.16 -8.91
C ARG A 134 -4.46 -8.26 -9.56
N LEU A 135 -4.74 -8.51 -10.84
CA LEU A 135 -5.69 -7.76 -11.64
C LEU A 135 -6.95 -8.59 -11.94
N GLN A 136 -8.11 -7.97 -11.78
CA GLN A 136 -9.43 -8.55 -12.09
C GLN A 136 -10.32 -7.54 -12.76
N ALA A 137 -11.16 -8.00 -13.69
CA ALA A 137 -12.09 -7.13 -14.39
C ALA A 137 -13.20 -6.64 -13.46
N HIS A 138 -13.45 -5.34 -13.46
CA HIS A 138 -14.66 -4.78 -12.89
C HIS A 138 -15.83 -5.11 -13.81
N GLU A 139 -16.85 -5.83 -13.30
CA GLU A 139 -17.92 -6.39 -14.14
C GLU A 139 -18.65 -5.34 -14.99
N SER A 140 -18.81 -4.11 -14.48
CA SER A 140 -19.52 -3.05 -15.21
C SER A 140 -18.68 -2.27 -16.25
N THR A 141 -17.35 -2.26 -16.13
CA THR A 141 -16.49 -1.43 -17.02
C THR A 141 -15.57 -2.26 -17.91
N GLY A 142 -15.29 -3.51 -17.54
CA GLY A 142 -14.32 -4.37 -18.21
C GLY A 142 -12.86 -3.94 -18.05
N VAL A 143 -12.60 -2.82 -17.35
CA VAL A 143 -11.26 -2.37 -16.97
C VAL A 143 -10.78 -3.24 -15.82
N LEU A 144 -9.52 -3.66 -15.86
CA LEU A 144 -8.94 -4.43 -14.79
C LEU A 144 -8.53 -3.51 -13.64
N GLY A 145 -8.77 -3.94 -12.41
CA GLY A 145 -8.29 -3.26 -11.21
C GLY A 145 -7.69 -4.24 -10.22
N PHE A 146 -7.02 -3.67 -9.21
CA PHE A 146 -6.33 -4.46 -8.20
C PHE A 146 -7.32 -5.27 -7.36
N ASN A 147 -7.03 -6.54 -7.13
CA ASN A 147 -7.97 -7.48 -6.51
C ASN A 147 -7.44 -8.15 -5.23
N TRP A 148 -6.35 -7.66 -4.65
CA TRP A 148 -5.83 -8.21 -3.41
C TRP A 148 -6.23 -7.33 -2.23
N GLY A 149 -6.99 -7.91 -1.29
CA GLY A 149 -7.39 -7.28 -0.05
C GLY A 149 -6.83 -8.02 1.16
N ILE A 150 -6.57 -7.30 2.25
CA ILE A 150 -6.25 -7.88 3.55
C ILE A 150 -7.14 -7.33 4.66
N ASP A 151 -7.36 -8.12 5.70
CA ASP A 151 -8.13 -7.72 6.89
C ASP A 151 -7.67 -8.49 8.14
N ALA A 152 -8.03 -8.02 9.33
CA ALA A 152 -7.85 -8.76 10.57
C ALA A 152 -9.03 -9.71 10.74
N ALA A 153 -8.74 -10.97 11.08
CA ALA A 153 -9.74 -11.98 11.31
C ALA A 153 -9.69 -12.43 12.76
N SER A 154 -10.67 -11.99 13.55
CA SER A 154 -10.76 -12.41 14.95
C SER A 154 -10.87 -13.93 15.09
N PRO A 155 -10.48 -14.51 16.24
CA PRO A 155 -10.69 -15.93 16.51
C PRO A 155 -12.11 -16.42 16.25
N GLN A 156 -13.12 -15.57 16.47
CA GLN A 156 -14.51 -15.92 16.20
C GLN A 156 -14.80 -15.99 14.69
N VAL A 157 -14.32 -15.02 13.91
CA VAL A 157 -14.47 -15.01 12.43
C VAL A 157 -13.84 -16.27 11.84
N VAL A 158 -12.60 -16.58 12.24
CA VAL A 158 -11.91 -17.79 11.75
C VAL A 158 -12.64 -19.05 12.17
N HIS A 159 -13.06 -19.12 13.44
CA HIS A 159 -13.80 -20.27 13.92
C HIS A 159 -15.06 -20.48 13.07
N ASP A 160 -15.84 -19.43 12.82
CA ASP A 160 -17.05 -19.52 12.00
C ASP A 160 -16.76 -19.94 10.55
N ALA A 161 -15.66 -19.47 9.95
CA ALA A 161 -15.21 -19.93 8.64
C ALA A 161 -14.88 -21.44 8.62
N GLN A 162 -14.47 -22.02 9.76
CA GLN A 162 -14.14 -23.44 9.92
C GLN A 162 -15.35 -24.33 10.30
N ASN A 163 -16.58 -23.81 10.29
CA ASN A 163 -17.79 -24.58 10.68
C ASN A 163 -17.97 -25.92 9.92
N GLY A 164 -17.43 -26.04 8.70
CA GLY A 164 -17.57 -27.23 7.84
C GLY A 164 -16.51 -28.33 8.02
N LEU A 165 -15.50 -28.14 8.87
CA LEU A 165 -14.40 -29.09 9.03
C LEU A 165 -14.69 -30.20 10.05
N SER A 166 -14.18 -31.42 9.82
CA SER A 166 -14.29 -32.56 10.74
C SER A 166 -12.97 -33.37 10.78
N PRO A 167 -12.27 -33.44 11.93
CA PRO A 167 -12.57 -32.73 13.17
C PRO A 167 -12.41 -31.21 12.99
N ARG A 168 -13.23 -30.43 13.69
CA ARG A 168 -13.10 -28.98 13.67
C ARG A 168 -11.84 -28.55 14.42
N PRO A 169 -11.01 -27.64 13.88
CA PRO A 169 -9.84 -27.11 14.57
C PRO A 169 -10.18 -26.43 15.90
N ALA A 170 -9.20 -26.40 16.81
CA ALA A 170 -9.30 -25.63 18.05
C ALA A 170 -9.42 -24.13 17.74
N ARG A 171 -10.05 -23.39 18.66
CA ARG A 171 -10.13 -21.93 18.54
C ARG A 171 -8.74 -21.32 18.69
N LEU A 172 -8.48 -20.31 17.85
CA LEU A 172 -7.30 -19.47 17.96
C LEU A 172 -7.37 -18.62 19.24
N ASP A 173 -6.22 -18.18 19.74
CA ASP A 173 -6.12 -17.30 20.90
C ASP A 173 -5.87 -15.84 20.53
N HIS A 174 -5.58 -15.54 19.25
CA HIS A 174 -5.40 -14.19 18.71
C HIS A 174 -5.81 -14.11 17.23
N ASP A 175 -5.72 -12.92 16.67
CA ASP A 175 -6.22 -12.64 15.32
C ASP A 175 -5.36 -13.36 14.26
N ALA A 176 -6.03 -13.90 13.26
CA ALA A 176 -5.38 -14.28 12.00
C ALA A 176 -5.39 -13.10 11.03
N LEU A 177 -4.52 -13.15 10.03
CA LEU A 177 -4.53 -12.21 8.92
C LEU A 177 -5.30 -12.81 7.74
N SER A 178 -6.42 -12.19 7.39
CA SER A 178 -7.17 -12.48 6.17
C SER A 178 -6.39 -11.97 4.97
N ASP A 179 -6.16 -12.86 4.00
CA ASP A 179 -5.57 -12.58 2.69
C ASP A 179 -6.58 -13.01 1.64
N SER A 180 -7.19 -12.03 0.99
CA SER A 180 -8.36 -12.21 0.14
C SER A 180 -8.10 -11.77 -1.30
N ILE A 181 -8.62 -12.54 -2.23
CA ILE A 181 -8.84 -12.06 -3.59
C ILE A 181 -10.29 -11.56 -3.68
N VAL A 182 -10.49 -10.33 -4.16
CA VAL A 182 -11.82 -9.72 -4.27
C VAL A 182 -12.77 -10.64 -5.04
N ASP A 183 -13.97 -10.84 -4.47
CA ASP A 183 -15.02 -11.74 -4.96
C ASP A 183 -14.62 -13.23 -5.04
N ARG A 184 -13.58 -13.64 -4.29
CA ARG A 184 -13.05 -15.03 -4.28
C ARG A 184 -12.66 -15.50 -2.87
N LYS A 185 -11.95 -16.64 -2.80
CA LYS A 185 -11.50 -17.32 -1.59
C LYS A 185 -10.60 -16.41 -0.75
N THR A 186 -10.91 -16.35 0.54
CA THR A 186 -10.05 -15.85 1.59
C THR A 186 -9.20 -17.00 2.13
N ILE A 187 -7.90 -16.77 2.28
CA ILE A 187 -7.02 -17.61 3.09
C ILE A 187 -6.68 -16.86 4.37
N TYR A 188 -6.38 -17.60 5.43
CA TYR A 188 -6.01 -17.02 6.72
C TYR A 188 -4.60 -17.45 7.08
N HIS A 189 -3.74 -16.46 7.35
CA HIS A 189 -2.40 -16.67 7.89
C HIS A 189 -2.46 -16.53 9.41
N TYR A 190 -1.86 -17.49 10.13
CA TYR A 190 -1.82 -17.50 11.58
C TYR A 190 -0.39 -17.71 12.08
N PHE A 191 -0.01 -16.92 13.09
CA PHE A 191 1.32 -17.00 13.67
C PHE A 191 1.29 -17.83 14.96
N ALA A 192 2.01 -18.93 14.99
CA ALA A 192 2.15 -19.78 16.17
C ALA A 192 3.54 -20.42 16.17
N ASP A 193 4.06 -20.74 17.36
CA ASP A 193 5.37 -21.40 17.50
C ASP A 193 6.50 -20.68 16.75
N SER A 194 6.44 -19.34 16.73
CA SER A 194 7.37 -18.46 16.00
C SER A 194 7.38 -18.62 14.47
N ALA A 195 6.30 -19.17 13.88
CA ALA A 195 6.16 -19.37 12.45
C ALA A 195 4.76 -18.99 11.93
N TRP A 196 4.70 -18.56 10.68
CA TRP A 196 3.45 -18.35 9.95
C TRP A 196 2.97 -19.64 9.31
N SER A 197 1.69 -19.93 9.43
CA SER A 197 1.02 -21.07 8.80
C SER A 197 -0.30 -20.64 8.17
N LEU A 198 -0.71 -21.37 7.12
CA LEU A 198 -2.05 -21.22 6.56
C LEU A 198 -3.02 -22.08 7.35
N LEU A 199 -4.20 -21.53 7.65
CA LEU A 199 -5.25 -22.26 8.30
C LEU A 199 -6.08 -23.05 7.30
N ASP A 200 -6.43 -24.27 7.69
CA ASP A 200 -7.38 -25.10 6.95
C ASP A 200 -8.76 -24.42 6.93
N MET A 201 -9.35 -24.40 5.74
CA MET A 201 -10.68 -23.88 5.46
C MET A 201 -11.44 -24.91 4.61
N PRO A 202 -12.77 -25.03 4.77
CA PRO A 202 -13.58 -25.84 3.88
C PRO A 202 -13.44 -25.34 2.42
N ASP A 203 -13.66 -26.24 1.47
CA ASP A 203 -13.61 -25.93 0.03
C ASP A 203 -14.75 -25.02 -0.44
#